data_AF-A0A426VZG9-F1
#
_entry.id   AF-A0A426VZG9-F1
#
_cell.length_a   1.000
_cell.length_b   1.000
_cell.length_c   1.000
_cell.angle_alpha   90.00
_cell.angle_beta   90.00
_cell.angle_gamma   90.00
#
_symmetry.space_group_name_H-M   'P 1'
#
loop_
_entity.id
_entity.type
_entity.pdbx_description
1 polymer ?
#
loop_
_entity_poly.entity_id
_entity_poly.type
_entity_poly.pdbx_seq_one_letter_code
_entity_poly.pdbx_strand_id
1 'polypeptide(L)'
;MKTFRPAFTIIEILVSVIILSGSIVYVLKIHSQNHEQIVYISERNKLSLQDSLFLTDNVYKYHRERKAAYEVLQKYFKIKDLKSREILKKTSREFFIPEPVKIIPPDETGGFSALLDEIKMKDKYSSYYFHIKLQ
;
A
#
# COMPACT_ATOMS: atom_id res chain seq x y z
N MET A 1 61.78 10.43 27.76
CA MET A 1 60.90 9.40 28.36
C MET A 1 59.59 9.39 27.58
N LYS A 2 59.16 8.24 27.05
CA LYS A 2 57.84 8.12 26.40
C LYS A 2 56.78 8.06 27.51
N THR A 3 55.96 9.10 27.61
CA THR A 3 54.79 9.12 28.50
C THR A 3 53.73 8.21 27.92
N PHE A 4 53.52 7.05 28.55
CA PHE A 4 52.41 6.17 28.20
C PHE A 4 51.11 6.83 28.68
N ARG A 5 50.10 6.91 27.81
CA ARG A 5 48.77 7.41 28.16
C ARG A 5 48.16 6.47 29.22
N PRO A 6 47.47 6.99 30.24
CA PRO A 6 46.83 6.15 31.25
C PRO A 6 45.83 5.19 30.59
N ALA A 7 45.82 3.94 31.05
CA ALA A 7 44.84 2.95 30.63
C ALA A 7 43.45 3.29 31.20
N PHE A 8 42.40 2.86 30.52
CA PHE A 8 41.00 3.04 30.95
C PHE A 8 40.76 2.53 32.37
N THR A 9 39.98 3.27 33.16
CA THR A 9 39.60 2.83 34.51
C THR A 9 38.48 1.79 34.47
N ILE A 10 38.41 0.91 35.48
CA ILE A 10 37.39 -0.16 35.56
C ILE A 10 35.96 0.43 35.51
N ILE A 11 35.74 1.58 36.14
CA ILE A 11 34.45 2.30 36.13
C ILE A 11 34.10 2.73 34.70
N GLU A 12 35.06 3.26 33.97
CA GLU A 12 34.89 3.74 32.59
C GLU A 12 34.57 2.59 31.62
N ILE A 13 35.19 1.42 31.83
CA ILE A 13 34.86 0.18 31.10
C ILE A 13 33.41 -0.23 31.43
N LEU A 14 33.02 -0.22 32.70
CA LEU A 14 31.70 -0.65 33.14
C LEU A 14 30.58 0.25 32.57
N VAL A 15 30.79 1.57 32.61
CA VAL A 15 29.88 2.55 31.99
C VAL A 15 29.80 2.36 30.48
N SER A 16 30.93 2.12 29.81
CA SER A 16 30.98 1.89 28.36
C SER A 16 30.18 0.64 27.96
N VAL A 17 30.28 -0.45 28.73
CA VAL A 17 29.51 -1.69 28.48
C VAL A 17 28.00 -1.46 28.65
N ILE A 18 27.58 -0.69 29.66
CA ILE A 18 26.17 -0.35 29.87
C ILE A 18 25.64 0.46 28.70
N ILE A 19 26.36 1.50 28.28
CA ILE A 19 25.96 2.34 27.14
C ILE A 19 25.87 1.50 25.87
N LEU A 20 26.90 0.70 25.57
CA LEU A 20 26.94 -0.11 24.36
C LEU A 20 25.80 -1.14 24.31
N SER A 21 25.52 -1.82 25.43
CA SER A 21 24.43 -2.80 25.51
C SER A 21 23.06 -2.16 25.31
N GLY A 22 22.80 -0.99 25.92
CA GLY A 22 21.57 -0.24 25.69
C GLY A 22 21.41 0.22 24.24
N SER A 23 22.49 0.72 23.63
CA SER A 23 22.48 1.17 22.23
C SER A 23 22.18 0.03 21.25
N ILE A 24 22.76 -1.16 21.46
CA ILE A 24 22.53 -2.32 20.57
C ILE A 24 21.06 -2.73 20.58
N VAL A 25 20.43 -2.83 21.77
CA VAL A 25 19.01 -3.18 21.88
C VAL A 25 18.13 -2.16 21.17
N TYR A 26 18.43 -0.87 21.33
CA TYR A 26 17.70 0.21 20.67
C TYR A 26 17.82 0.14 19.14
N VAL A 27 19.03 -0.07 18.62
CA VAL A 27 19.28 -0.23 17.17
C VAL A 27 18.57 -1.45 16.61
N LEU A 28 18.61 -2.59 17.31
CA LEU A 28 17.90 -3.81 16.88
C LEU A 28 16.39 -3.58 16.82
N LYS A 29 15.82 -2.86 17.80
CA LYS A 29 14.40 -2.51 17.81
C LYS A 29 14.03 -1.65 16.59
N ILE A 30 14.80 -0.60 16.31
CA ILE A 30 14.58 0.25 15.13
C ILE A 30 14.68 -0.57 13.85
N HIS A 31 15.68 -1.44 13.74
CA HIS A 31 15.88 -2.26 12.54
C HIS A 31 14.71 -3.22 12.31
N SER A 32 14.22 -3.87 13.38
CA SER A 32 13.05 -4.75 13.32
C SER A 32 11.79 -4.00 12.89
N GLN A 33 11.54 -2.82 13.48
CA GLN A 33 10.39 -1.98 13.11
C GLN A 33 10.47 -1.50 11.67
N ASN A 34 11.66 -1.10 11.21
CA ASN A 34 11.89 -0.71 9.83
C ASN A 34 11.65 -1.88 8.86
N HIS A 35 12.08 -3.09 9.22
CA HIS A 35 11.85 -4.27 8.40
C HIS A 35 10.35 -4.57 8.23
N GLU A 36 9.59 -4.57 9.33
CA GLU A 36 8.14 -4.77 9.28
C GLU A 36 7.44 -3.71 8.41
N GLN A 37 7.85 -2.45 8.54
CA GLN A 37 7.32 -1.36 7.73
C GLN A 37 7.67 -1.52 6.24
N ILE A 38 8.91 -1.91 5.92
CA ILE A 38 9.34 -2.17 4.54
C ILE A 38 8.53 -3.32 3.93
N VAL A 39 8.35 -4.41 4.68
CA VAL A 39 7.53 -5.55 4.25
C VAL A 39 6.09 -5.12 4.02
N TYR A 40 5.50 -4.35 4.93
CA TYR A 40 4.15 -3.80 4.77
C TYR A 40 4.02 -2.95 3.51
N ILE A 41 4.93 -1.99 3.29
CA ILE A 41 4.91 -1.12 2.10
C ILE A 41 5.06 -1.95 0.83
N SER A 42 5.98 -2.92 0.83
CA SER A 42 6.23 -3.79 -0.33
C SER A 42 5.00 -4.62 -0.70
N GLU A 43 4.39 -5.31 0.27
CA GLU A 43 3.19 -6.12 0.05
C GLU A 43 1.99 -5.25 -0.36
N ARG A 44 1.82 -4.07 0.27
CA ARG A 44 0.77 -3.11 -0.12
C ARG A 44 0.95 -2.63 -1.56
N ASN A 45 2.16 -2.28 -1.97
CA ASN A 45 2.44 -1.82 -3.32
C ASN A 45 2.21 -2.92 -4.36
N LYS A 46 2.63 -4.15 -4.06
CA LYS A 46 2.36 -5.33 -4.90
C LYS A 46 0.87 -5.53 -5.13
N LEU A 47 0.05 -5.38 -4.09
CA LEU A 47 -1.40 -5.53 -4.20
C LEU A 47 -2.05 -4.35 -4.93
N SER A 48 -1.59 -3.12 -4.69
CA SER A 48 -2.04 -1.94 -5.43
C SER A 48 -1.74 -2.04 -6.94
N LEU A 49 -0.61 -2.64 -7.32
CA LEU A 49 -0.33 -2.95 -8.73
C LEU A 49 -1.29 -3.99 -9.29
N GLN A 50 -1.66 -5.01 -8.52
CA GLN A 50 -2.65 -6.00 -8.96
C GLN A 50 -4.05 -5.41 -9.11
N ASP A 51 -4.40 -4.41 -8.31
CA ASP A 51 -5.70 -3.74 -8.38
C ASP A 51 -5.93 -3.05 -9.74
N SER A 52 -4.87 -2.69 -10.46
CA SER A 52 -4.97 -2.20 -11.84
C SER A 52 -5.68 -3.17 -12.80
N LEU A 53 -5.61 -4.48 -12.53
CA LEU A 53 -6.28 -5.52 -13.33
C LEU A 53 -7.82 -5.46 -13.24
N PHE A 54 -8.33 -4.74 -12.23
CA PHE A 54 -9.74 -4.65 -11.90
C PHE A 54 -10.38 -3.33 -12.32
N LEU A 55 -9.56 -2.33 -12.66
CA LEU A 55 -9.98 -1.01 -13.14
C LEU A 55 -10.31 -1.07 -14.63
N THR A 56 -11.57 -1.37 -14.94
CA THR A 56 -12.09 -1.39 -16.32
C THR A 56 -13.34 -0.53 -16.42
N ASP A 57 -13.73 -0.11 -17.62
CA ASP A 57 -14.89 0.77 -17.82
C ASP A 57 -16.20 0.20 -17.23
N ASN A 58 -16.30 -1.13 -17.15
CA ASN A 58 -17.47 -1.84 -16.62
C ASN A 58 -17.41 -2.08 -15.11
N VAL A 59 -16.44 -1.52 -14.38
CA VAL A 59 -16.24 -1.75 -12.94
C VAL A 59 -17.47 -1.44 -12.09
N TYR A 60 -18.24 -0.41 -12.47
CA TYR A 60 -19.48 0.01 -11.80
C TYR A 60 -20.56 -1.08 -11.75
N LYS A 61 -20.50 -2.09 -12.63
CA LYS A 61 -21.45 -3.21 -12.66
C LYS A 61 -21.18 -4.26 -11.59
N TYR A 62 -20.02 -4.24 -10.95
CA TYR A 62 -19.60 -5.27 -10.00
C TYR A 62 -19.87 -4.89 -8.53
N HIS A 63 -20.68 -3.86 -8.26
CA HIS A 63 -20.99 -3.42 -6.90
C HIS A 63 -21.47 -4.58 -6.01
N ARG A 64 -20.77 -4.80 -4.88
CA ARG A 64 -20.99 -5.91 -3.91
C ARG A 64 -20.73 -7.30 -4.48
N GLU A 65 -19.99 -7.41 -5.56
CA GLU A 65 -19.57 -8.70 -6.12
C GLU A 65 -18.08 -8.96 -5.89
N ARG A 66 -17.73 -10.23 -5.68
CA ARG A 66 -16.34 -10.69 -5.74
C ARG A 66 -16.08 -11.22 -7.15
N LYS A 67 -15.11 -10.63 -7.86
CA LYS A 67 -14.70 -11.08 -9.20
C LYS A 67 -13.25 -11.49 -9.22
N ALA A 68 -12.95 -12.48 -10.06
CA ALA A 68 -11.57 -12.79 -10.42
C ALA A 68 -11.06 -11.83 -11.50
N ALA A 69 -9.76 -11.54 -11.51
CA ALA A 69 -9.15 -10.69 -12.53
C ALA A 69 -9.39 -11.23 -13.94
N TYR A 70 -9.42 -12.55 -14.10
CA TYR A 70 -9.76 -13.21 -15.36
C TYR A 70 -11.17 -12.84 -15.85
N GLU A 71 -12.17 -12.84 -14.96
CA GLU A 71 -13.57 -12.56 -15.31
C GLU A 71 -13.77 -11.12 -15.77
N VAL A 72 -13.01 -10.20 -15.18
CA VAL A 72 -12.99 -8.78 -15.56
C VAL A 72 -12.28 -8.59 -16.89
N LEU A 73 -11.08 -9.16 -17.05
CA LEU A 73 -10.21 -8.92 -18.20
C LEU A 73 -10.56 -9.71 -19.46
N GLN A 74 -11.20 -10.89 -19.35
CA GLN A 74 -11.54 -11.72 -20.51
C GLN A 74 -12.45 -11.01 -21.52
N LYS A 75 -13.20 -9.99 -21.07
CA LYS A 75 -14.06 -9.16 -21.92
C LYS A 75 -13.25 -8.22 -22.82
N TYR A 76 -12.03 -7.88 -22.41
CA TYR A 76 -11.15 -6.92 -23.09
C TYR A 76 -9.99 -7.59 -23.81
N PHE A 77 -9.50 -8.72 -23.28
CA PHE A 77 -8.30 -9.39 -23.78
C PHE A 77 -8.52 -10.89 -23.97
N LYS A 78 -8.05 -11.42 -25.11
CA LYS A 78 -7.99 -12.86 -25.35
C LYS A 78 -6.72 -13.46 -24.74
N ILE A 79 -6.82 -13.92 -23.50
CA ILE A 79 -5.69 -14.52 -22.76
C ILE A 79 -5.48 -15.96 -23.23
N LYS A 80 -4.55 -16.15 -24.18
CA LYS A 80 -4.27 -17.47 -24.78
C LYS A 80 -3.47 -18.37 -23.84
N ASP A 81 -2.51 -17.83 -23.11
CA ASP A 81 -1.64 -18.61 -22.22
C ASP A 81 -2.41 -19.20 -21.02
N LEU A 82 -2.18 -20.49 -20.75
CA LEU A 82 -2.86 -21.21 -19.67
C LEU A 82 -2.36 -20.75 -18.30
N LYS A 83 -1.04 -20.53 -18.14
CA LYS A 83 -0.46 -20.13 -16.85
C LYS A 83 -0.98 -18.76 -16.43
N SER A 84 -1.00 -17.78 -17.34
CA SER A 84 -1.59 -16.46 -17.09
C SER A 84 -3.06 -16.57 -16.71
N ARG A 85 -3.83 -17.42 -17.40
CA ARG A 85 -5.24 -17.67 -17.08
C ARG A 85 -5.42 -18.16 -15.65
N GLU A 86 -4.65 -19.15 -15.23
CA GLU A 86 -4.74 -19.72 -13.89
C GLU A 86 -4.29 -18.71 -12.80
N ILE A 87 -3.27 -17.89 -13.09
CA ILE A 87 -2.88 -16.80 -12.18
C ILE A 87 -4.03 -15.79 -12.02
N LEU A 88 -4.64 -15.35 -13.13
CA LEU A 88 -5.71 -14.36 -13.11
C LEU A 88 -7.01 -14.86 -12.47
N LYS A 89 -7.26 -16.17 -12.49
CA LYS A 89 -8.39 -16.79 -11.79
C LYS A 89 -8.19 -16.83 -10.27
N LYS A 90 -6.93 -16.96 -9.81
CA LYS A 90 -6.59 -16.99 -8.38
C LYS A 90 -6.64 -15.60 -7.73
N THR A 91 -6.41 -14.55 -8.51
CA THR A 91 -6.48 -13.17 -8.02
C THR A 91 -7.92 -12.68 -8.09
N SER A 92 -8.53 -12.38 -6.93
CA SER A 92 -9.92 -11.90 -6.83
C SER A 92 -10.03 -10.70 -5.90
N ARG A 93 -10.94 -9.78 -6.19
CA ARG A 93 -11.28 -8.64 -5.32
C ARG A 93 -12.78 -8.51 -5.14
N GLU A 94 -13.19 -8.04 -3.97
CA GLU A 94 -14.57 -7.65 -3.69
C GLU A 94 -14.73 -6.16 -3.97
N PHE A 95 -15.73 -5.79 -4.75
CA PHE A 95 -15.99 -4.41 -5.12
C PHE A 95 -17.07 -3.80 -4.24
N PHE A 96 -16.84 -2.57 -3.80
CA PHE A 96 -17.84 -1.75 -3.14
C PHE A 96 -17.77 -0.33 -3.72
N ILE A 97 -18.85 0.07 -4.38
CA ILE A 97 -18.91 1.29 -5.17
C ILE A 97 -20.03 2.15 -4.58
N PRO A 98 -19.73 3.11 -3.69
CA PRO A 98 -20.75 4.01 -3.14
C PRO A 98 -21.34 4.93 -4.22
N GLU A 99 -22.42 5.62 -3.86
CA GLU A 99 -23.05 6.59 -4.76
C GLU A 99 -22.11 7.77 -5.06
N PRO A 100 -22.15 8.33 -6.27
CA PRO A 100 -21.27 9.43 -6.65
C PRO A 100 -21.51 10.68 -5.81
N VAL A 101 -20.43 11.35 -5.41
CA VAL A 101 -20.50 12.59 -4.62
C VAL A 101 -20.38 13.78 -5.56
N LYS A 102 -21.34 14.71 -5.50
CA LYS A 102 -21.27 15.98 -6.24
C LYS A 102 -20.49 17.00 -5.42
N ILE A 103 -19.38 17.49 -5.98
CA ILE A 103 -18.57 18.57 -5.45
C ILE A 103 -19.04 19.87 -6.11
N ILE A 104 -19.55 20.79 -5.30
CA ILE A 104 -20.05 22.09 -5.75
C ILE A 104 -19.04 23.14 -5.24
N PRO A 105 -18.50 24.02 -6.12
CA PRO A 105 -17.59 25.07 -5.69
C PRO A 105 -18.30 26.10 -4.81
N PRO A 106 -17.59 26.77 -3.88
CA PRO A 106 -18.16 27.88 -3.10
C PRO A 106 -18.61 29.03 -4.01
N ASP A 107 -19.77 29.60 -3.72
CA ASP A 107 -20.42 30.64 -4.54
C ASP A 107 -19.52 31.87 -4.76
N GLU A 108 -18.62 32.17 -3.82
CA GLU A 108 -17.76 33.36 -3.83
C GLU A 108 -16.53 33.24 -4.73
N THR A 109 -16.07 32.02 -5.03
CA THR A 109 -14.79 31.80 -5.72
C THR A 109 -14.96 31.51 -7.22
N GLY A 110 -16.17 31.09 -7.63
CA GLY A 110 -16.41 30.54 -8.95
C GLY A 110 -15.65 29.22 -9.18
N GLY A 111 -16.13 28.36 -10.08
CA GLY A 111 -15.45 27.12 -10.41
C GLY A 111 -16.31 26.12 -11.16
N PHE A 112 -15.69 25.02 -11.57
CA PHE A 112 -16.38 23.87 -12.17
C PHE A 112 -16.96 22.97 -11.08
N SER A 113 -18.13 22.43 -11.34
CA SER A 113 -18.66 21.37 -10.49
C SER A 113 -17.97 20.06 -10.84
N ALA A 114 -17.82 19.15 -9.90
CA ALA A 114 -17.21 17.85 -10.17
C ALA A 114 -18.09 16.73 -9.62
N LEU A 115 -18.11 15.62 -10.34
CA LEU A 115 -18.72 14.38 -9.88
C LEU A 115 -17.61 13.39 -9.54
N LEU A 116 -17.59 12.96 -8.28
CA LEU A 116 -16.61 12.05 -7.71
C LEU A 116 -17.21 10.65 -7.62
N ASP A 117 -16.72 9.76 -8.49
CA ASP A 117 -17.04 8.33 -8.47
C ASP A 117 -15.96 7.60 -7.64
N GLU A 118 -16.34 6.99 -6.51
CA GLU A 118 -15.43 6.20 -5.68
C GLU A 118 -15.60 4.69 -5.95
N ILE A 119 -14.48 3.97 -6.03
CA ILE A 119 -14.42 2.51 -6.19
C ILE A 119 -13.55 1.95 -5.08
N LYS A 120 -14.14 1.18 -4.17
CA LYS A 120 -13.43 0.47 -3.10
C LYS A 120 -13.22 -0.97 -3.53
N MET A 121 -11.97 -1.41 -3.53
CA MET A 121 -11.61 -2.82 -3.66
C MET A 121 -11.20 -3.36 -2.29
N LYS A 122 -11.87 -4.40 -1.83
CA LYS A 122 -11.63 -5.02 -0.52
C LYS A 122 -10.90 -6.34 -0.69
N ASP A 123 -9.90 -6.54 0.17
CA ASP A 123 -9.21 -7.79 0.43
C ASP A 123 -8.37 -7.63 1.73
N LYS A 124 -7.26 -8.37 1.89
CA LYS A 124 -6.31 -8.17 2.99
C LYS A 124 -5.85 -6.72 3.17
N TYR A 125 -5.66 -5.99 2.08
CA TYR A 125 -5.41 -4.54 2.09
C TYR A 125 -6.41 -3.88 1.14
N SER A 126 -7.27 -3.02 1.68
CA SER A 126 -8.27 -2.31 0.89
C SER A 126 -7.63 -1.16 0.12
N SER A 127 -8.09 -0.98 -1.12
CA SER A 127 -7.68 0.10 -2.00
C SER A 127 -8.88 0.94 -2.42
N TYR A 128 -8.64 2.22 -2.64
CA TYR A 128 -9.64 3.22 -2.98
C TYR A 128 -9.20 3.92 -4.26
N TYR A 129 -10.10 3.94 -5.24
CA TYR A 129 -9.87 4.59 -6.52
C TYR A 129 -10.96 5.62 -6.77
N PHE A 130 -10.58 6.73 -7.35
CA PHE A 130 -11.47 7.86 -7.59
C PHE A 130 -11.43 8.21 -9.07
N HIS A 131 -12.61 8.34 -9.67
CA HIS A 131 -12.76 8.87 -11.00
C HIS A 131 -13.49 10.20 -10.90
N ILE A 132 -12.85 11.27 -11.37
CA ILE A 132 -13.34 12.64 -11.25
C ILE A 132 -13.79 13.10 -12.63
N LYS A 133 -15.05 13.49 -12.75
CA LYS A 133 -15.61 14.12 -13.95
C LYS A 133 -15.85 15.60 -13.67
N LEU A 134 -15.16 16.47 -14.39
CA LEU A 134 -15.38 17.92 -14.33
C LEU A 134 -16.59 18.28 -15.20
N GLN A 135 -17.43 19.18 -14.70
CA GLN A 135 -18.65 19.71 -15.33
C GLN A 135 -18.62 21.23 -15.35
#